data_AF-A0A1Y4TAF8-F1
#
_entry.id   AF-A0A1Y4TAF8-F1
#
_cell.length_a   1.000
_cell.length_b   1.000
_cell.length_c   1.000
_cell.angle_alpha   90.00
_cell.angle_beta   90.00
_cell.angle_gamma   90.00
#
_symmetry.space_group_name_H-M   'P 1'
#
loop_
_entity.id
_entity.type
_entity.pdbx_description
1 polymer ?
#
loop_
_entity_poly.entity_id
_entity_poly.type
_entity_poly.pdbx_seq_one_letter_code
_entity_poly.pdbx_strand_id
1 'polypeptide(L)'
;MEEYRTIRGQAAGEYEEKKSRFLAAAAHVESEEQAVAFLEQIRAANRTARHNVYAYKLRAGNRERYSDDGEPAKTAGTPVLEVIGHSGLTDLIVVVTRYFGGILLGTGGLVRAYTTAASRALEAADQVTVQPVVRLSMTVEYPLYERTALLVEAAGGKLADPVFTDRVALQWQMRAGTQAPLLDQLRELTRGQGRVEVSQPFYGPI
;
A
#
# COMPACT_ATOMS: atom_id res chain seq x y z
N MET A 1 -16.09 0.43 -8.56
CA MET A 1 -14.88 1.26 -8.31
C MET A 1 -13.81 0.85 -9.31
N GLU A 2 -12.96 1.75 -9.73
CA GLU A 2 -11.84 1.36 -10.60
C GLU A 2 -10.69 0.80 -9.76
N GLU A 3 -9.78 0.07 -10.42
CA GLU A 3 -8.51 -0.34 -9.84
C GLU A 3 -7.75 0.88 -9.33
N TYR A 4 -7.14 0.77 -8.16
CA TYR A 4 -6.33 1.85 -7.58
C TYR A 4 -5.12 1.30 -6.85
N ARG A 5 -4.12 2.16 -6.63
CA ARG A 5 -2.89 1.80 -5.92
C ARG A 5 -2.81 2.51 -4.58
N THR A 6 -2.38 1.81 -3.55
CA THR A 6 -2.16 2.34 -2.21
C THR A 6 -0.96 1.64 -1.57
N ILE A 7 -0.71 1.89 -0.29
CA ILE A 7 0.30 1.18 0.49
C ILE A 7 -0.37 0.26 1.51
N ARG A 8 0.31 -0.80 1.92
CA ARG A 8 -0.11 -1.63 3.04
C ARG A 8 0.61 -1.20 4.32
N GLY A 9 -0.17 -0.98 5.37
CA GLY A 9 0.38 -0.65 6.69
C GLY A 9 1.07 0.71 6.72
N GLN A 10 2.29 0.74 7.26
CA GLN A 10 3.08 1.95 7.44
C GLN A 10 4.47 1.77 6.83
N ALA A 11 5.07 2.87 6.40
CA ALA A 11 6.44 2.91 5.88
C ALA A 11 7.16 4.15 6.39
N ALA A 12 8.49 4.12 6.39
CA ALA A 12 9.30 5.24 6.82
C ALA A 12 10.45 5.48 5.84
N GLY A 13 10.86 6.74 5.76
CA GLY A 13 12.00 7.19 4.98
C GLY A 13 12.73 8.28 5.75
N GLU A 14 14.04 8.39 5.52
CA GLU A 14 14.85 9.42 6.16
C GLU A 14 15.72 10.13 5.12
N TYR A 15 15.89 11.43 5.29
CA TYR A 15 16.82 12.23 4.51
C TYR A 15 17.52 13.24 5.42
N GLU A 16 18.83 13.42 5.24
CA GLU A 16 19.60 14.43 5.95
C GLU A 16 20.24 15.40 4.96
N GLU A 17 20.08 16.70 5.20
CA GLU A 17 20.72 17.75 4.43
C GLU A 17 21.21 18.86 5.36
N LYS A 18 22.49 19.23 5.25
CA LYS A 18 23.14 20.29 6.06
C LYS A 18 22.80 20.14 7.57
N LYS A 19 22.96 18.91 8.09
CA LYS A 19 22.65 18.51 9.47
C LYS A 19 21.17 18.58 9.87
N SER A 20 20.29 19.03 8.96
CA SER A 20 18.84 18.97 9.19
C SER A 20 18.36 17.58 8.79
N ARG A 21 17.57 16.96 9.67
CA ARG A 21 17.08 15.59 9.51
C ARG A 21 15.59 15.59 9.24
N PHE A 22 15.17 14.84 8.24
CA PHE A 22 13.79 14.74 7.77
C PHE A 22 13.36 13.28 7.88
N LEU A 23 12.47 13.01 8.83
CA LEU A 23 11.91 11.68 9.06
C LEU A 23 10.51 11.66 8.46
N ALA A 24 10.36 11.00 7.31
CA ALA A 24 9.08 10.78 6.66
C ALA A 24 8.46 9.48 7.16
N ALA A 25 7.17 9.53 7.49
CA ALA A 25 6.36 8.39 7.83
C ALA A 25 5.11 8.40 6.95
N ALA A 26 4.81 7.28 6.30
CA ALA A 26 3.64 7.09 5.47
C ALA A 26 2.73 6.03 6.09
N ALA A 27 1.42 6.19 5.95
CA ALA A 27 0.43 5.20 6.39
C ALA A 27 -0.76 5.14 5.45
N HIS A 28 -1.28 3.93 5.25
CA HIS A 28 -2.58 3.73 4.63
C HIS A 28 -3.68 4.32 5.50
N VAL A 29 -4.53 5.16 4.90
CA VAL A 29 -5.69 5.77 5.56
C VAL A 29 -6.81 5.96 4.55
N GLU A 30 -8.03 5.63 4.95
CA GLU A 30 -9.23 5.72 4.10
C GLU A 30 -10.14 6.90 4.47
N SER A 31 -9.82 7.60 5.57
CA SER A 31 -10.60 8.74 6.07
C SER A 31 -9.74 9.85 6.65
N GLU A 32 -10.31 11.04 6.79
CA GLU A 32 -9.63 12.17 7.42
C GLU A 32 -9.34 11.91 8.89
N GLU A 33 -10.24 11.22 9.59
CA GLU A 33 -10.09 10.87 11.00
C GLU A 33 -8.88 9.96 11.20
N GLN A 34 -8.68 8.98 10.32
CA GLN A 34 -7.49 8.12 10.33
C GLN A 34 -6.22 8.91 10.00
N ALA A 35 -6.27 9.81 9.02
CA ALA A 35 -5.16 10.69 8.67
C ALA A 35 -4.73 11.57 9.85
N VAL A 36 -5.69 12.19 10.53
CA VAL A 36 -5.45 13.01 11.74
C VAL A 36 -4.93 12.16 12.89
N ALA A 37 -5.49 10.98 13.13
CA ALA A 37 -5.01 10.07 14.18
C ALA A 37 -3.54 9.68 13.96
N PHE A 38 -3.15 9.38 12.71
CA PHE A 38 -1.76 9.08 12.38
C PHE A 38 -0.84 10.29 12.54
N LEU A 39 -1.27 11.49 12.13
CA LEU A 39 -0.52 12.73 12.36
C LEU A 39 -0.23 12.95 13.85
N GLU A 40 -1.25 12.78 14.71
CA GLU A 40 -1.10 12.94 16.15
C GLU A 40 -0.20 11.87 16.76
N GLN A 41 -0.24 10.63 16.25
CA GLN A 41 0.72 9.59 16.62
C GLN A 41 2.17 10.01 16.31
N ILE A 42 2.43 10.55 15.11
CA ILE A 42 3.78 11.00 14.70
C ILE A 42 4.24 12.19 15.54
N ARG A 43 3.36 13.17 15.79
CA ARG A 43 3.62 14.31 16.69
C ARG A 43 3.96 13.86 18.10
N ALA A 44 3.21 12.89 18.64
CA ALA A 44 3.44 12.34 19.97
C ALA A 44 4.76 11.57 20.07
N ALA A 45 5.21 10.90 19.01
CA ALA A 45 6.51 10.24 18.93
C ALA A 45 7.67 11.23 18.76
N ASN A 46 7.42 12.43 18.20
CA ASN A 46 8.43 13.43 17.85
C ASN A 46 8.20 14.78 18.56
N ARG A 47 7.89 14.77 19.86
CA ARG A 47 7.49 15.98 20.61
C ARG A 47 8.51 17.13 20.60
N THR A 48 9.78 16.82 20.36
CA THR A 48 10.87 17.80 20.29
C THR A 48 11.04 18.43 18.90
N ALA A 49 10.39 17.87 17.87
CA ALA A 49 10.43 18.43 16.53
C ALA A 49 9.59 19.70 16.45
N ARG A 50 10.06 20.68 15.66
CA ARG A 50 9.36 21.94 15.46
C ARG A 50 8.30 21.89 14.36
N HIS A 51 8.48 21.00 13.40
CA HIS A 51 7.64 20.88 12.22
C HIS A 51 7.32 19.41 11.95
N ASN A 52 6.03 19.11 11.83
CA ASN A 52 5.42 17.86 11.40
C ASN A 52 4.52 18.19 10.20
N VAL A 53 5.18 18.45 9.08
CA VAL A 53 4.56 18.73 7.79
C VAL A 53 3.81 17.49 7.34
N TYR A 54 2.62 17.64 6.76
CA TYR A 54 1.89 16.48 6.26
C TYR A 54 1.16 16.78 4.95
N ALA A 55 0.89 15.72 4.20
CA ALA A 55 -0.09 15.71 3.14
C ALA A 55 -0.80 14.36 3.08
N TYR A 56 -2.05 14.35 2.63
CA TYR A 56 -2.79 13.13 2.36
C TYR A 56 -3.63 13.25 1.10
N LYS A 57 -3.95 12.09 0.52
CA LYS A 57 -4.86 11.94 -0.60
C LYS A 57 -5.81 10.78 -0.32
N LEU A 58 -7.11 11.05 -0.43
CA LEU A 58 -8.19 10.10 -0.16
C LEU A 58 -9.09 10.01 -1.40
N ARG A 59 -9.43 8.79 -1.82
CA ARG A 59 -10.43 8.57 -2.88
C ARG A 59 -11.82 8.96 -2.41
N ALA A 60 -12.14 8.69 -1.14
CA ALA A 60 -13.41 9.05 -0.55
C ALA A 60 -13.60 10.57 -0.62
N GLY A 61 -14.56 11.01 -1.44
CA GLY A 61 -14.83 12.42 -1.68
C GLY A 61 -13.75 13.18 -2.48
N ASN A 62 -12.81 12.47 -3.11
CA ASN A 62 -11.70 13.03 -3.89
C ASN A 62 -10.95 14.15 -3.14
N ARG A 63 -10.50 13.84 -1.91
CA ARG A 63 -9.97 14.83 -0.98
C ARG A 63 -8.45 14.80 -0.95
N GLU A 64 -7.86 15.99 -1.04
CA GLU A 64 -6.43 16.21 -0.89
C GLU A 64 -6.22 17.34 0.12
N ARG A 65 -5.23 17.19 1.00
CA ARG A 65 -4.87 18.23 1.97
C ARG A 65 -3.39 18.18 2.25
N TYR A 66 -2.83 19.35 2.57
CA TYR A 66 -1.47 19.48 3.06
C TYR A 66 -1.37 20.58 4.13
N SER A 67 -0.27 20.58 4.87
CA SER A 67 0.12 21.63 5.82
C SER A 67 1.62 21.81 5.81
N ASP A 68 2.09 23.05 5.72
CA ASP A 68 3.51 23.40 5.88
C ASP A 68 3.94 23.44 7.37
N ASP A 69 3.01 23.33 8.33
CA ASP A 69 3.28 23.26 9.78
C ASP A 69 4.31 24.28 10.31
N GLY A 70 4.22 25.53 9.84
CA GLY A 70 5.11 26.62 10.24
C GLY A 70 6.41 26.75 9.43
N GLU A 71 6.65 25.87 8.46
CA GLU A 71 7.63 26.12 7.39
C GLU A 71 7.17 27.28 6.49
N PRO A 72 8.09 27.90 5.73
CA PRO A 72 7.71 28.88 4.71
C PRO A 72 6.65 28.31 3.76
N ALA A 73 5.66 29.12 3.43
CA ALA A 73 4.50 28.69 2.66
C ALA A 73 4.89 28.01 1.34
N LYS A 74 4.25 26.86 1.06
CA LYS A 74 4.44 26.03 -0.15
C LYS A 74 5.84 25.44 -0.31
N THR A 75 6.65 25.42 0.75
CA THR A 75 8.00 24.84 0.69
C THR A 75 8.10 23.43 1.26
N ALA A 76 7.02 22.93 1.88
CA ALA A 76 7.04 21.64 2.55
C ALA A 76 5.81 20.78 2.25
N GLY A 77 4.62 21.20 2.67
CA GLY A 77 3.39 20.41 2.52
C GLY A 77 2.99 20.22 1.05
N THR A 78 3.12 21.27 0.23
CA THR A 78 2.86 21.17 -1.21
C THR A 78 3.79 20.17 -1.91
N PRO A 79 5.13 20.23 -1.72
CA PRO A 79 6.04 19.18 -2.22
C PRO A 79 5.68 17.75 -1.79
N VAL A 80 5.27 17.53 -0.54
CA VAL A 80 4.85 16.19 -0.08
C VAL A 80 3.59 15.73 -0.80
N LEU A 81 2.60 16.62 -0.99
CA LEU A 81 1.38 16.29 -1.74
C LEU A 81 1.68 15.97 -3.22
N GLU A 82 2.57 16.73 -3.86
CA GLU A 82 3.00 16.48 -5.23
C GLU A 82 3.67 15.10 -5.38
N VAL A 83 4.49 14.69 -4.40
CA VAL A 83 5.09 13.34 -4.38
C VAL A 83 4.01 12.25 -4.33
N ILE A 84 2.99 12.41 -3.46
CA ILE A 84 1.85 11.50 -3.42
C ILE A 84 1.15 11.47 -4.80
N GLY A 85 0.89 12.64 -5.39
CA GLY A 85 0.25 12.76 -6.70
C GLY A 85 1.02 12.05 -7.82
N HIS A 86 2.33 12.27 -7.92
CA HIS A 86 3.19 11.67 -8.95
C HIS A 86 3.39 10.16 -8.76
N SER A 87 3.25 9.63 -7.54
CA SER A 87 3.36 8.19 -7.27
C SER A 87 2.19 7.38 -7.84
N GLY A 88 1.05 8.03 -8.12
CA GLY A 88 -0.20 7.36 -8.48
C GLY A 88 -0.86 6.60 -7.33
N LEU A 89 -0.38 6.79 -6.10
CA LEU A 89 -0.95 6.22 -4.88
C LEU A 89 -2.07 7.10 -4.33
N THR A 90 -3.02 6.47 -3.63
CA THR A 90 -4.13 7.13 -2.95
C THR A 90 -4.50 6.38 -1.67
N ASP A 91 -5.41 6.92 -0.88
CA ASP A 91 -5.76 6.45 0.47
C ASP A 91 -4.52 6.31 1.36
N LEU A 92 -3.76 7.39 1.46
CA LEU A 92 -2.60 7.47 2.32
C LEU A 92 -2.34 8.89 2.84
N ILE A 93 -1.60 8.95 3.93
CA ILE A 93 -0.99 10.16 4.49
C ILE A 93 0.52 9.98 4.52
N VAL A 94 1.25 11.07 4.28
CA VAL A 94 2.68 11.20 4.55
C VAL A 94 2.89 12.35 5.52
N VAL A 95 3.61 12.09 6.61
CA VAL A 95 4.03 13.08 7.61
C VAL A 95 5.55 13.15 7.60
N VAL A 96 6.11 14.34 7.41
CA VAL A 96 7.55 14.58 7.44
C VAL A 96 7.90 15.43 8.66
N THR A 97 8.58 14.80 9.61
CA THR A 97 9.10 15.44 10.82
C THR A 97 10.47 16.03 10.52
N ARG A 98 10.66 17.32 10.79
CA ARG A 98 11.95 17.98 10.62
C ARG A 98 12.62 18.32 11.95
N TYR A 99 13.88 17.93 12.06
CA TYR A 99 14.82 18.40 13.08
C TYR A 99 15.81 19.38 12.43
N PHE A 100 15.83 20.63 12.90
CA PHE A 100 16.70 21.67 12.35
C PHE A 100 18.17 21.47 12.74
N GLY A 101 19.06 21.49 11.75
CA GLY A 101 20.49 21.23 11.92
C GLY A 101 21.37 22.44 12.23
N GLY A 102 20.78 23.62 12.48
CA GLY A 102 21.53 24.87 12.71
C GLY A 102 21.92 25.62 11.43
N ILE A 103 21.67 25.05 10.24
CA ILE A 103 21.99 25.67 8.94
C ILE A 103 20.72 25.79 8.11
N LEU A 104 20.42 27.01 7.64
CA LEU A 104 19.27 27.26 6.77
C LEU A 104 19.46 26.60 5.39
N LEU A 105 18.42 25.94 4.90
CA LEU A 105 18.41 25.30 3.58
C LEU A 105 18.01 26.28 2.46
N GLY A 106 17.29 27.35 2.79
CA GLY A 106 16.60 28.19 1.82
C GLY A 106 15.37 27.50 1.20
N THR A 107 14.54 28.25 0.49
CA THR A 107 13.27 27.77 -0.09
C THR A 107 13.47 26.53 -0.98
N GLY A 108 14.41 26.58 -1.93
CA GLY A 108 14.66 25.44 -2.84
C GLY A 108 15.25 24.21 -2.14
N GLY A 109 16.03 24.42 -1.07
CA GLY A 109 16.56 23.32 -0.26
C GLY A 109 15.48 22.63 0.57
N LEU A 110 14.52 23.38 1.12
CA LEU A 110 13.36 22.82 1.83
C LEU A 110 12.51 21.97 0.89
N VAL A 111 12.14 22.53 -0.27
CA VAL A 111 11.35 21.81 -1.27
C VAL A 111 12.01 20.47 -1.60
N ARG A 112 13.30 20.49 -1.98
CA ARG A 112 14.05 19.26 -2.29
C ARG A 112 14.08 18.28 -1.11
N ALA A 113 14.32 18.76 0.11
CA ALA A 113 14.44 17.89 1.27
C ALA A 113 13.11 17.18 1.60
N TYR A 114 11.99 17.92 1.59
CA TYR A 114 10.65 17.36 1.82
C TYR A 114 10.24 16.40 0.69
N THR A 115 10.47 16.76 -0.57
CA THR A 115 10.26 15.86 -1.71
C THR A 115 11.05 14.56 -1.54
N THR A 116 12.34 14.66 -1.25
CA THR A 116 13.22 13.49 -1.15
C THR A 116 12.83 12.58 0.01
N ALA A 117 12.54 13.15 1.18
CA ALA A 117 12.13 12.37 2.35
C ALA A 117 10.80 11.64 2.09
N ALA A 118 9.80 12.34 1.53
CA ALA A 118 8.52 11.74 1.18
C ALA A 118 8.66 10.62 0.14
N SER A 119 9.44 10.84 -0.92
CA SER A 119 9.68 9.82 -1.94
C SER A 119 10.30 8.55 -1.34
N ARG A 120 11.31 8.71 -0.46
CA ARG A 120 11.94 7.56 0.22
C ARG A 120 10.94 6.76 1.06
N ALA A 121 10.01 7.41 1.74
CA ALA A 121 8.98 6.70 2.51
C ALA A 121 8.01 5.93 1.59
N LEU A 122 7.64 6.48 0.44
CA LEU A 122 6.77 5.79 -0.53
C LEU A 122 7.49 4.67 -1.29
N GLU A 123 8.77 4.84 -1.59
CA GLU A 123 9.63 3.81 -2.20
C GLU A 123 9.84 2.62 -1.25
N ALA A 124 9.96 2.88 0.05
CA ALA A 124 10.08 1.84 1.06
C ALA A 124 8.75 1.16 1.43
N ALA A 125 7.62 1.67 0.94
CA ALA A 125 6.30 1.15 1.28
C ALA A 125 5.95 -0.12 0.50
N ASP A 126 5.21 -1.04 1.13
CA ASP A 126 4.56 -2.16 0.46
C ASP A 126 3.40 -1.63 -0.41
N GLN A 127 3.69 -1.29 -1.66
CA GLN A 127 2.70 -0.76 -2.60
C GLN A 127 1.83 -1.87 -3.17
N VAL A 128 0.52 -1.72 -3.03
CA VAL A 128 -0.47 -2.71 -3.47
C VAL A 128 -1.48 -2.11 -4.44
N THR A 129 -1.88 -2.93 -5.41
CA THR A 129 -2.99 -2.62 -6.31
C THR A 129 -4.25 -3.27 -5.77
N VAL A 130 -5.26 -2.47 -5.46
CA VAL A 130 -6.56 -2.92 -4.97
C VAL A 130 -7.57 -2.91 -6.11
N GLN A 131 -8.20 -4.05 -6.33
CA GLN A 131 -9.15 -4.28 -7.42
C GLN A 131 -10.21 -5.31 -7.00
N PRO A 132 -11.27 -5.51 -7.83
CA PRO A 132 -12.18 -6.63 -7.63
C PRO A 132 -11.46 -7.97 -7.71
N VAL A 133 -11.55 -8.75 -6.64
CA VAL A 133 -10.93 -10.06 -6.49
C VAL A 133 -11.95 -11.08 -6.04
N VAL A 134 -11.66 -12.34 -6.33
CA VAL A 134 -12.38 -13.51 -5.79
C VAL A 134 -11.40 -14.36 -5.02
N ARG A 135 -11.86 -14.93 -3.90
CA ARG A 135 -11.14 -15.98 -3.18
C ARG A 135 -11.66 -17.31 -3.66
N LEU A 136 -10.74 -18.21 -3.99
CA LEU A 136 -11.06 -19.57 -4.39
C LEU A 136 -10.41 -20.55 -3.44
N SER A 137 -11.05 -21.70 -3.26
CA SER A 137 -10.47 -22.80 -2.52
C SER A 137 -10.83 -24.14 -3.12
N MET A 138 -9.93 -25.10 -2.94
CA MET A 138 -10.08 -26.46 -3.44
C MET A 138 -9.29 -27.41 -2.55
N THR A 139 -9.79 -28.63 -2.39
CA THR A 139 -9.04 -29.72 -1.76
C THR A 139 -8.69 -30.77 -2.80
N VAL A 140 -7.42 -31.15 -2.90
CA VAL A 140 -6.91 -32.12 -3.88
C VAL A 140 -6.09 -33.23 -3.22
N GLU A 141 -5.98 -34.35 -3.90
CA GLU A 141 -5.02 -35.40 -3.51
C GLU A 141 -3.58 -34.91 -3.69
N TYR A 142 -2.67 -35.42 -2.85
CA TYR A 142 -1.24 -35.11 -2.91
C TYR A 142 -0.62 -35.20 -4.33
N PRO A 143 -0.93 -36.20 -5.17
CA PRO A 143 -0.37 -36.28 -6.53
C PRO A 143 -0.82 -35.16 -7.47
N LEU A 144 -1.92 -34.45 -7.15
CA LEU A 144 -2.45 -33.35 -7.94
C LEU A 144 -1.98 -31.98 -7.45
N TYR A 145 -1.50 -31.88 -6.20
CA TYR A 145 -1.12 -30.64 -5.55
C TYR A 145 -0.22 -29.75 -6.42
N GLU A 146 0.95 -30.25 -6.83
CA GLU A 146 1.93 -29.48 -7.62
C GLU A 146 1.34 -28.97 -8.94
N ARG A 147 0.54 -29.80 -9.63
CA ARG A 147 -0.09 -29.40 -10.89
C ARG A 147 -1.18 -28.36 -10.66
N THR A 148 -1.95 -28.49 -9.59
CA THR A 148 -2.96 -27.50 -9.21
C THR A 148 -2.31 -26.17 -8.88
N ALA A 149 -1.22 -26.17 -8.10
CA ALA A 149 -0.49 -24.96 -7.76
C ALA A 149 0.04 -24.25 -9.01
N LEU A 150 0.67 -24.98 -9.93
CA LEU A 150 1.17 -24.43 -11.21
C LEU A 150 0.07 -23.82 -12.07
N LEU A 151 -1.11 -24.45 -12.16
CA LEU A 151 -2.24 -23.89 -12.91
C LEU A 151 -2.75 -22.60 -12.28
N VAL A 152 -2.84 -22.56 -10.95
CA VAL A 152 -3.27 -21.36 -10.22
C VAL A 152 -2.30 -20.20 -10.45
N GLU A 153 -0.99 -20.45 -10.32
CA GLU A 153 0.04 -19.43 -10.56
C GLU A 153 0.05 -18.95 -12.02
N ALA A 154 -0.05 -19.87 -12.98
CA ALA A 154 -0.12 -19.53 -14.40
C ALA A 154 -1.34 -18.69 -14.77
N ALA A 155 -2.45 -18.83 -14.02
CA ALA A 155 -3.65 -18.02 -14.16
C ALA A 155 -3.57 -16.67 -13.42
N GLY A 156 -2.43 -16.33 -12.82
CA GLY A 156 -2.24 -15.10 -12.04
C GLY A 156 -2.86 -15.16 -10.65
N GLY A 157 -3.16 -16.37 -10.15
CA GLY A 157 -3.62 -16.59 -8.79
C GLY A 157 -2.47 -16.48 -7.79
N LYS A 158 -2.70 -15.78 -6.69
CA LYS A 158 -1.80 -15.75 -5.54
C LYS A 158 -2.25 -16.79 -4.52
N LEU A 159 -1.48 -17.87 -4.42
CA LEU A 159 -1.68 -18.94 -3.43
C LEU A 159 -1.34 -18.45 -2.03
N ALA A 160 -2.19 -18.83 -1.08
CA ALA A 160 -1.83 -18.84 0.33
C ALA A 160 -1.06 -20.13 0.66
N ASP A 161 -0.46 -20.18 1.86
CA ASP A 161 0.22 -21.38 2.35
C ASP A 161 -0.75 -22.59 2.32
N PRO A 162 -0.40 -23.67 1.60
CA PRO A 162 -1.23 -24.86 1.54
C PRO A 162 -1.35 -25.52 2.91
N VAL A 163 -2.53 -26.06 3.21
CA VAL A 163 -2.78 -26.81 4.44
C VAL A 163 -2.74 -28.30 4.13
N PHE A 164 -1.76 -28.99 4.68
CA PHE A 164 -1.54 -30.42 4.46
C PHE A 164 -2.22 -31.24 5.57
N THR A 165 -3.21 -32.04 5.18
CA THR A 165 -3.98 -32.93 6.06
C THR A 165 -4.06 -34.34 5.48
N ASP A 166 -5.22 -35.01 5.52
CA ASP A 166 -5.46 -36.22 4.71
C ASP A 166 -5.44 -35.90 3.21
N ARG A 167 -5.80 -34.67 2.86
CA ARG A 167 -5.68 -34.08 1.52
C ARG A 167 -5.02 -32.71 1.61
N VAL A 168 -4.67 -32.13 0.45
CA VAL A 168 -4.06 -30.79 0.39
C VAL A 168 -5.14 -29.76 0.12
N ALA A 169 -5.37 -28.86 1.09
CA ALA A 169 -6.27 -27.73 0.93
C ALA A 169 -5.50 -26.52 0.41
N LEU A 170 -5.97 -26.01 -0.73
CA LEU A 170 -5.41 -24.87 -1.43
C LEU A 170 -6.38 -23.70 -1.35
N GLN A 171 -5.85 -22.52 -1.08
CA GLN A 171 -6.60 -21.27 -1.13
C GLN A 171 -5.81 -20.27 -1.95
N TRP A 172 -6.49 -19.53 -2.82
CA TRP A 172 -5.85 -18.49 -3.62
C TRP A 172 -6.79 -17.33 -3.89
N GLN A 173 -6.19 -16.22 -4.30
CA GLN A 173 -6.91 -15.04 -4.73
C GLN A 173 -6.51 -14.67 -6.16
N MET A 174 -7.48 -14.26 -6.97
CA MET A 174 -7.23 -13.76 -8.32
C MET A 174 -8.25 -12.67 -8.68
N ARG A 175 -8.02 -11.99 -9.81
CA ARG A 175 -8.92 -10.94 -10.30
C ARG A 175 -10.31 -11.52 -10.58
N ALA A 176 -11.33 -10.81 -10.11
CA ALA A 176 -12.71 -11.19 -10.38
C ALA A 176 -13.00 -11.08 -11.88
N GLY A 177 -13.61 -12.13 -12.44
CA GLY A 177 -13.93 -12.24 -13.86
C GLY A 177 -12.90 -13.00 -14.70
N THR A 178 -11.70 -13.27 -14.17
CA THR A 178 -10.66 -14.02 -14.91
C THR A 178 -10.58 -15.50 -14.53
N GLN A 179 -11.44 -15.98 -13.62
CA GLN A 179 -11.37 -17.34 -13.10
C GLN A 179 -11.81 -18.44 -14.08
N ALA A 180 -12.62 -18.12 -15.11
CA ALA A 180 -13.26 -19.14 -15.94
C ALA A 180 -12.27 -20.13 -16.61
N PRO A 181 -11.18 -19.69 -17.28
CA PRO A 181 -10.22 -20.61 -17.87
C PRO A 181 -9.54 -21.53 -16.85
N LEU A 182 -9.22 -21.00 -15.65
CA LEU A 182 -8.63 -21.78 -14.57
C LEU A 182 -9.61 -22.86 -14.06
N LEU A 183 -10.89 -22.50 -13.88
CA LEU A 183 -11.90 -23.45 -13.42
C LEU A 183 -12.06 -24.63 -14.38
N ASP A 184 -11.98 -24.38 -15.69
CA ASP A 184 -12.03 -25.44 -16.71
C ASP A 184 -10.79 -26.35 -16.63
N GLN A 185 -9.59 -25.78 -16.52
CA GLN A 185 -8.34 -26.55 -16.37
C GLN A 185 -8.33 -27.40 -15.09
N LEU A 186 -8.81 -26.85 -13.97
CA LEU A 186 -8.91 -27.58 -12.70
C LEU A 186 -9.94 -28.71 -12.76
N ARG A 187 -11.04 -28.50 -13.47
CA ARG A 187 -12.05 -29.53 -13.72
C ARG A 187 -11.47 -30.67 -14.56
N GLU A 188 -10.72 -30.38 -15.62
CA GLU A 188 -10.04 -31.41 -16.41
C GLU A 188 -8.99 -32.18 -15.61
N LEU A 189 -8.13 -31.47 -14.88
CA LEU A 189 -7.08 -32.07 -14.05
C LEU A 189 -7.66 -33.06 -13.02
N THR A 190 -8.80 -32.72 -12.44
CA THR A 190 -9.48 -33.54 -11.42
C THR A 190 -10.50 -34.50 -12.01
N ARG A 191 -10.61 -34.59 -13.34
CA ARG A 191 -11.63 -35.40 -14.05
C ARG A 191 -13.06 -35.12 -13.55
N GLY A 192 -13.33 -33.87 -13.19
CA GLY A 192 -14.61 -33.40 -12.64
C GLY A 192 -14.87 -33.74 -11.16
N GLN A 193 -13.95 -34.39 -10.47
CA GLN A 193 -14.11 -34.73 -9.04
C GLN A 193 -13.75 -33.58 -8.12
N GLY A 194 -12.95 -32.65 -8.59
CA GLY A 194 -12.52 -31.49 -7.85
C GLY A 194 -13.59 -30.41 -7.81
N ARG A 195 -14.01 -30.03 -6.60
CA ARG A 195 -14.92 -28.89 -6.40
C ARG A 195 -14.12 -27.66 -6.01
N VAL A 196 -14.23 -26.60 -6.80
CA VAL A 196 -13.70 -25.28 -6.46
C VAL A 196 -14.82 -24.46 -5.86
N GLU A 197 -14.58 -23.89 -4.69
CA GLU A 197 -15.48 -22.91 -4.08
C GLU A 197 -14.98 -21.51 -4.46
N VAL A 198 -15.90 -20.63 -4.87
CA VAL A 198 -15.60 -19.26 -5.30
C VAL A 198 -16.41 -18.31 -4.44
N SER A 199 -15.75 -17.35 -3.80
CA SER A 199 -16.41 -16.31 -3.02
C SER A 199 -17.19 -15.34 -3.91
N GLN A 200 -18.07 -14.54 -3.31
CA GLN A 200 -18.50 -13.30 -3.97
C GLN A 200 -17.29 -12.38 -4.19
N PRO A 201 -17.28 -11.58 -5.27
CA PRO A 201 -16.23 -10.58 -5.49
C PRO A 201 -16.17 -9.57 -4.34
N PHE A 202 -14.96 -9.20 -3.94
CA PHE A 202 -14.69 -8.12 -2.98
C PHE A 202 -13.52 -7.26 -3.47
N TYR A 203 -13.32 -6.08 -2.89
CA TYR A 203 -12.12 -5.28 -3.18
C TYR A 203 -11.00 -5.73 -2.27
N GLY A 204 -9.88 -6.14 -2.86
CA GLY A 204 -8.73 -6.59 -2.12
C GLY A 204 -7.44 -6.37 -2.90
N PRO A 205 -6.31 -6.32 -2.18
CA PRO A 205 -5.02 -6.33 -2.83
C PRO A 205 -4.79 -7.71 -3.45
N ILE A 206 -4.37 -7.77 -4.72
CA ILE A 206 -3.72 -8.97 -5.26
C ILE A 206 -2.26 -8.84 -4.88
#